data_AF-A0A7X7SUP8-F1
#
_entry.id   AF-A0A7X7SUP8-F1
#
_cell.length_a   1.000
_cell.length_b   1.000
_cell.length_c   1.000
_cell.angle_alpha   90.00
_cell.angle_beta   90.00
_cell.angle_gamma   90.00
#
_symmetry.space_group_name_H-M   'P 1'
#
loop_
_entity.id
_entity.type
_entity.pdbx_description
1 polymer ?
#
loop_
_entity_poly.entity_id
_entity_poly.type
_entity_poly.pdbx_seq_one_letter_code
_entity_poly.pdbx_strand_id
1 'polypeptide(L)'
;MNIKRQLKKESKIIIPNVKNRVLSKLGIEEKVEKRRFNFYYAYGLIALVLVVGLLFILQPTTVKSNSIITVDINPSIELEVNKKNTVIGVRPLNLDGAYLLEQGLSLENKHIEEAIEELIEYACALNYLDDEGTVIIETINDNEKQENTLKRLLQDRFKNNPNILVSLDDEEVQRLAKEYKVTVGKMKVIKKICERTSCNIKELSKRSIKELNLMAHEIDEVKLNEFRNEYKYKIDQLRNKREEALK
;
A
#
# COMPACT_ATOMS: atom_id res chain seq x y z
N MET A 1 -40.76 -43.94 -51.91
CA MET A 1 -39.64 -43.90 -50.93
C MET A 1 -38.37 -43.50 -51.69
N ASN A 2 -37.68 -42.42 -51.30
CA ASN A 2 -36.58 -41.86 -52.10
C ASN A 2 -35.31 -42.71 -51.93
N ILE A 3 -35.05 -43.61 -52.88
CA ILE A 3 -33.96 -44.60 -52.86
C ILE A 3 -32.59 -43.96 -52.55
N LYS A 4 -32.34 -42.73 -53.03
CA LYS A 4 -31.12 -41.98 -52.73
C LYS A 4 -30.93 -41.68 -51.24
N ARG A 5 -32.02 -41.42 -50.50
CA ARG A 5 -31.97 -41.16 -49.06
C ARG A 5 -31.71 -42.43 -48.24
N GLN A 6 -32.26 -43.57 -48.64
CA GLN A 6 -32.00 -44.85 -47.97
C GLN A 6 -30.56 -45.30 -48.18
N LEU A 7 -30.05 -45.25 -49.41
CA LEU A 7 -28.65 -45.55 -49.72
C LEU A 7 -27.66 -44.66 -48.96
N LYS A 8 -27.98 -43.36 -48.80
CA LYS A 8 -27.15 -42.44 -47.99
C LYS A 8 -27.14 -42.78 -46.50
N LYS A 9 -28.20 -43.40 -45.99
CA LYS A 9 -28.32 -43.80 -44.58
C LYS A 9 -27.58 -45.11 -44.31
N GLU A 10 -27.72 -46.10 -45.19
CA GLU A 10 -27.06 -47.41 -45.07
C GLU A 10 -25.55 -47.34 -45.37
N SER A 11 -25.12 -46.48 -46.29
CA SER A 11 -23.69 -46.27 -46.58
C SER A 11 -22.87 -45.68 -45.43
N LYS A 12 -23.49 -45.17 -44.36
CA LYS A 12 -22.79 -44.74 -43.14
C LYS A 12 -22.27 -45.91 -42.30
N ILE A 13 -22.81 -47.11 -42.48
CA ILE A 13 -22.39 -48.32 -41.78
C ILE A 13 -21.14 -48.94 -42.45
N ILE A 14 -20.81 -48.49 -43.67
CA ILE A 14 -19.68 -49.00 -44.46
C ILE A 14 -18.38 -48.27 -44.07
N ILE A 15 -17.31 -49.05 -43.87
CA ILE A 15 -15.94 -48.60 -43.54
C ILE A 15 -15.50 -47.44 -44.48
N PRO A 16 -14.90 -46.36 -43.95
CA PRO A 16 -14.67 -45.10 -44.69
C PRO A 16 -13.94 -45.26 -46.03
N ASN A 17 -13.01 -46.22 -46.15
CA ASN A 17 -12.25 -46.46 -47.39
C ASN A 17 -13.07 -47.10 -48.53
N VAL A 18 -14.21 -47.73 -48.22
CA VAL A 18 -15.08 -48.38 -49.23
C VAL A 18 -16.25 -47.47 -49.61
N LYS A 19 -16.73 -46.67 -48.66
CA LYS A 19 -17.84 -45.72 -48.84
C LYS A 19 -17.66 -44.82 -50.07
N ASN A 20 -16.51 -44.17 -50.21
CA ASN A 20 -16.26 -43.22 -51.30
C ASN A 20 -16.20 -43.91 -52.68
N ARG A 21 -15.77 -45.18 -52.72
CA ARG A 21 -15.67 -45.97 -53.96
C ARG A 21 -17.03 -46.49 -54.43
N VAL A 22 -17.95 -46.73 -53.49
CA VAL A 22 -19.34 -47.15 -53.78
C VAL A 22 -20.19 -45.96 -54.22
N LEU A 23 -20.05 -44.81 -53.56
CA LEU A 23 -20.78 -43.59 -53.92
C LEU A 23 -20.41 -43.06 -55.32
N SER A 24 -19.13 -43.17 -55.72
CA SER A 24 -18.69 -42.75 -57.06
C SER A 24 -19.22 -43.67 -58.17
N LYS A 25 -19.23 -44.99 -57.98
CA LYS A 25 -19.83 -45.95 -58.94
C LYS A 25 -21.34 -45.77 -59.12
N LEU A 26 -22.02 -45.20 -58.12
CA LEU A 26 -23.45 -44.90 -58.17
C LEU A 26 -23.75 -43.49 -58.74
N GLY A 27 -22.74 -42.77 -59.24
CA GLY A 27 -22.90 -41.43 -59.82
C GLY A 27 -23.26 -40.36 -58.80
N ILE A 28 -22.99 -40.58 -57.51
CA ILE A 28 -23.26 -39.63 -56.43
C ILE A 28 -21.93 -38.95 -56.06
N GLU A 29 -21.58 -37.87 -56.74
CA GLU A 29 -20.47 -37.01 -56.32
C GLU A 29 -20.92 -36.08 -55.18
N GLU A 30 -20.28 -36.17 -54.01
CA GLU A 30 -20.46 -35.15 -52.96
C GLU A 30 -19.68 -33.89 -53.36
N LYS A 31 -20.41 -32.83 -53.75
CA LYS A 31 -19.85 -31.48 -53.84
C LYS A 31 -19.44 -31.02 -52.44
N VAL A 32 -18.14 -31.06 -52.15
CA VAL A 32 -17.59 -30.42 -50.95
C VAL A 32 -17.46 -28.92 -51.23
N GLU A 33 -18.43 -28.13 -50.76
CA GLU A 33 -18.28 -26.67 -50.75
C GLU A 33 -17.15 -26.26 -49.80
N LYS A 34 -16.02 -25.82 -50.36
CA LYS A 34 -14.95 -25.18 -49.59
C LYS A 34 -15.40 -23.77 -49.22
N ARG A 35 -15.94 -23.58 -48.01
CA ARG A 35 -16.17 -22.24 -47.44
C ARG A 35 -14.82 -21.53 -47.28
N ARG A 36 -14.60 -20.48 -48.07
CA ARG A 36 -13.45 -19.58 -47.93
C ARG A 36 -13.64 -18.75 -46.66
N PHE A 37 -12.89 -19.07 -45.61
CA PHE A 37 -12.87 -18.25 -44.39
C PHE A 37 -12.16 -16.93 -44.71
N ASN A 38 -12.86 -15.80 -44.58
CA ASN A 38 -12.28 -14.47 -44.80
C ASN A 38 -11.30 -14.15 -43.65
N PHE A 39 -10.00 -14.35 -43.90
CA PHE A 39 -8.92 -14.09 -42.94
C PHE A 39 -8.92 -12.64 -42.38
N TYR A 40 -9.59 -11.70 -43.05
CA TYR A 40 -9.78 -10.32 -42.58
C TYR A 40 -10.44 -10.22 -41.19
N TYR A 41 -11.37 -11.13 -40.85
CA TYR A 41 -11.98 -11.14 -39.51
C TYR A 41 -11.00 -11.59 -38.42
N ALA A 42 -10.08 -12.49 -38.75
CA ALA A 42 -9.04 -12.95 -37.84
C ALA A 42 -8.01 -11.84 -37.54
N TYR A 43 -7.60 -11.08 -38.57
CA TYR A 43 -6.71 -9.91 -38.38
C TYR A 43 -7.37 -8.78 -37.58
N GLY A 44 -8.68 -8.55 -37.77
CA GLY A 44 -9.43 -7.57 -36.98
C GLY A 44 -9.49 -7.92 -35.48
N LEU A 45 -9.67 -9.19 -35.15
CA LEU A 45 -9.66 -9.68 -33.76
C LEU A 45 -8.29 -9.54 -33.10
N ILE A 46 -7.20 -9.84 -33.83
CA ILE A 46 -5.83 -9.70 -33.32
C ILE A 46 -5.52 -8.22 -33.05
N ALA A 47 -5.87 -7.32 -33.97
CA ALA A 47 -5.67 -5.89 -33.79
C ALA A 47 -6.47 -5.34 -32.59
N LEU A 48 -7.70 -5.79 -32.39
CA LEU A 48 -8.52 -5.40 -31.24
C LEU A 48 -7.89 -5.85 -29.91
N VAL A 49 -7.41 -7.09 -29.84
CA VAL A 49 -6.74 -7.62 -28.63
C VAL A 49 -5.46 -6.83 -28.33
N LEU A 50 -4.70 -6.46 -29.35
CA LEU A 50 -3.50 -5.63 -29.17
C LEU A 50 -3.82 -4.21 -28.67
N VAL A 51 -4.87 -3.58 -29.21
CA VAL A 51 -5.31 -2.25 -28.74
C VAL A 51 -5.82 -2.31 -27.31
N VAL A 52 -6.64 -3.32 -26.96
CA VAL A 52 -7.15 -3.50 -25.60
C VAL A 52 -6.00 -3.83 -24.62
N GLY A 53 -5.05 -4.66 -25.04
CA GLY A 53 -3.85 -4.96 -24.25
C GLY A 53 -2.97 -3.73 -24.03
N LEU A 54 -2.78 -2.90 -25.06
CA LEU A 54 -2.03 -1.65 -24.96
C LEU A 54 -2.73 -0.65 -24.03
N LEU A 55 -4.06 -0.54 -24.11
CA LEU A 55 -4.86 0.27 -23.18
C LEU A 55 -4.74 -0.23 -21.74
N PHE A 56 -4.63 -1.54 -21.51
CA PHE A 56 -4.43 -2.13 -20.18
C PHE A 56 -3.03 -1.84 -19.62
N ILE A 57 -1.99 -1.86 -20.47
CA ILE A 57 -0.60 -1.54 -20.07
C ILE A 57 -0.43 -0.04 -19.79
N LEU A 58 -1.19 0.81 -20.48
CA LEU A 58 -1.20 2.26 -20.28
C LEU A 58 -2.06 2.71 -19.09
N GLN A 59 -2.78 1.79 -18.42
CA GLN A 59 -3.46 2.12 -17.17
C GLN A 59 -2.40 2.45 -16.12
N PRO A 60 -2.42 3.65 -15.51
CA PRO A 60 -1.55 3.92 -14.39
C PRO A 60 -1.87 2.91 -13.29
N THR A 61 -0.89 2.07 -12.92
CA THR A 61 -0.98 1.20 -11.75
C THR A 61 -0.97 2.10 -10.52
N THR A 62 -2.13 2.68 -10.19
CA THR A 62 -2.33 3.36 -8.92
C THR A 62 -2.38 2.27 -7.87
N VAL A 63 -1.20 1.88 -7.39
CA VAL A 63 -1.07 1.17 -6.13
C VAL A 63 -1.84 2.04 -5.14
N LYS A 64 -2.97 1.53 -4.66
CA LYS A 64 -3.82 2.23 -3.70
C LYS A 64 -3.01 2.31 -2.41
N SER A 65 -2.25 3.39 -2.24
CA SER A 65 -1.47 3.61 -1.04
C SER A 65 -2.40 3.77 0.15
N ASN A 66 -2.10 3.07 1.24
CA ASN A 66 -2.64 3.38 2.54
C ASN A 66 -2.13 4.76 2.99
N SER A 67 -2.86 5.38 3.91
CA SER A 67 -2.41 6.60 4.56
C SER A 67 -1.59 6.23 5.78
N ILE A 68 -0.56 7.03 6.06
CA ILE A 68 0.20 6.96 7.30
C ILE A 68 -0.20 8.19 8.14
N ILE A 69 -0.58 7.94 9.39
CA ILE A 69 -0.80 8.99 10.39
C ILE A 69 0.28 8.85 11.45
N THR A 70 0.97 9.94 11.77
CA THR A 70 1.89 9.98 12.90
C THR A 70 1.28 10.83 13.99
N VAL A 71 1.28 10.32 15.22
CA VAL A 71 0.82 11.02 16.42
C VAL A 71 2.02 11.18 17.33
N ASP A 72 2.41 12.43 17.58
CA ASP A 72 3.54 12.78 18.44
C ASP A 72 3.04 13.52 19.67
N ILE A 73 3.00 12.78 20.78
CA ILE A 73 2.72 13.27 22.14
C ILE A 73 4.05 13.39 22.91
N ASN A 74 5.10 12.71 22.42
CA ASN A 74 6.19 12.15 23.20
C ASN A 74 5.66 11.23 24.33
N PRO A 75 5.00 10.12 23.97
CA PRO A 75 5.42 9.13 22.95
C PRO A 75 5.00 9.42 21.51
N SER A 76 5.77 8.91 20.53
CA SER A 76 5.48 9.06 19.11
C SER A 76 5.12 7.71 18.46
N ILE A 77 3.94 7.64 17.81
CA ILE A 77 3.38 6.41 17.22
C ILE A 77 2.92 6.66 15.78
N GLU A 78 3.08 5.65 14.94
CA GLU A 78 2.60 5.58 13.57
C GLU A 78 1.39 4.65 13.46
N LEU A 79 0.37 5.09 12.72
CA LEU A 79 -0.82 4.35 12.37
C LEU A 79 -0.91 4.22 10.85
N GLU A 80 -0.94 2.98 10.35
CA GLU A 80 -1.26 2.69 8.96
C GLU A 80 -2.78 2.56 8.81
N VAL A 81 -3.35 3.33 7.89
CA VAL A 81 -4.80 3.49 7.76
C VAL A 81 -5.25 3.15 6.34
N ASN A 82 -6.26 2.30 6.23
CA ASN A 82 -6.84 1.95 4.94
C ASN A 82 -7.81 3.03 4.42
N LYS A 83 -8.40 2.82 3.24
CA LYS A 83 -9.33 3.78 2.61
C LYS A 83 -10.65 4.03 3.35
N LYS A 84 -11.01 3.16 4.29
CA LYS A 84 -12.18 3.32 5.17
C LYS A 84 -11.80 4.02 6.47
N ASN A 85 -10.62 4.64 6.52
CA ASN A 85 -10.06 5.28 7.70
C ASN A 85 -9.93 4.31 8.89
N THR A 86 -9.78 3.00 8.63
CA THR A 86 -9.57 1.99 9.66
C THR A 86 -8.09 1.72 9.83
N VAL A 87 -7.63 1.69 11.08
CA VAL A 87 -6.26 1.32 11.46
C VAL A 87 -6.02 -0.16 11.13
N ILE A 88 -4.97 -0.42 10.36
CA ILE A 88 -4.55 -1.76 9.92
C ILE A 88 -3.11 -2.10 10.33
N GLY A 89 -2.43 -1.16 11.00
CA GLY A 89 -1.11 -1.37 11.55
C GLY A 89 -0.74 -0.24 12.51
N VAL A 90 0.02 -0.58 13.54
CA VAL A 90 0.48 0.35 14.57
C VAL A 90 1.97 0.11 14.80
N ARG A 91 2.78 1.17 14.85
CA ARG A 91 4.23 1.06 15.07
C ARG A 91 4.74 2.16 15.98
N PRO A 92 5.69 1.89 16.87
CA PRO A 92 6.36 2.93 17.62
C PRO A 92 7.36 3.69 16.73
N LEU A 93 7.43 5.01 16.90
CA LEU A 93 8.43 5.86 16.24
C LEU A 93 9.57 6.27 17.19
N ASN A 94 9.40 6.08 18.50
CA ASN A 94 10.43 6.30 19.52
C ASN A 94 10.31 5.27 20.66
N LEU A 95 11.24 5.34 21.63
CA LEU A 95 11.27 4.41 22.76
C LEU A 95 10.02 4.50 23.63
N ASP A 96 9.56 5.71 23.93
CA ASP A 96 8.36 5.92 24.74
C ASP A 96 7.12 5.35 24.06
N GLY A 97 7.02 5.47 22.73
CA GLY A 97 5.96 4.83 21.94
C GLY A 97 6.03 3.31 22.01
N ALA A 98 7.23 2.72 22.03
CA ALA A 98 7.38 1.28 22.21
C ALA A 98 6.91 0.86 23.61
N TYR A 99 7.32 1.58 24.66
CA TYR A 99 6.85 1.32 26.01
C TYR A 99 5.34 1.46 26.17
N LEU A 100 4.73 2.48 25.55
CA LEU A 100 3.30 2.70 25.57
C LEU A 100 2.52 1.52 24.94
N LEU A 101 2.96 1.06 23.77
CA LEU A 101 2.31 -0.04 23.06
C LEU A 101 2.49 -1.38 23.79
N GLU A 102 3.62 -1.60 24.47
CA GLU A 102 3.85 -2.81 25.28
C GLU A 102 2.90 -2.94 26.49
N GLN A 103 2.26 -1.84 26.94
CA GLN A 103 1.29 -1.88 28.02
C GLN A 103 -0.10 -2.43 27.60
N GLY A 104 -0.28 -2.82 26.33
CA GLY A 104 -1.47 -3.52 25.86
C GLY A 104 -2.52 -2.65 25.14
N LEU A 105 -2.15 -1.46 24.69
CA LEU A 105 -3.01 -0.58 23.90
C LEU A 105 -3.30 -1.20 22.51
N SER A 106 -4.57 -1.47 22.20
CA SER A 106 -4.98 -2.13 20.95
C SER A 106 -5.73 -1.18 20.02
N LEU A 107 -5.02 -0.56 19.08
CA LEU A 107 -5.60 0.43 18.16
C LEU A 107 -6.05 -0.13 16.81
N GLU A 108 -5.64 -1.36 16.46
CA GLU A 108 -6.00 -1.99 15.18
C GLU A 108 -7.51 -2.24 15.06
N ASN A 109 -8.04 -2.18 13.83
CA ASN A 109 -9.45 -2.32 13.48
C ASN A 109 -10.38 -1.20 13.98
N LYS A 110 -9.85 -0.16 14.64
CA LYS A 110 -10.60 1.04 15.01
C LYS A 110 -10.61 2.06 13.88
N HIS A 111 -11.60 2.95 13.91
CA HIS A 111 -11.58 4.13 13.04
C HIS A 111 -10.50 5.11 13.55
N ILE A 112 -9.86 5.85 12.65
CA ILE A 112 -8.67 6.64 12.98
C ILE A 112 -8.92 7.70 14.06
N GLU A 113 -10.06 8.39 14.04
CA GLU A 113 -10.45 9.33 15.10
C GLU A 113 -10.50 8.66 16.47
N GLU A 114 -11.15 7.49 16.56
CA GLU A 114 -11.28 6.72 17.81
C GLU A 114 -9.92 6.22 18.29
N ALA A 115 -9.08 5.74 17.37
CA ALA A 115 -7.74 5.26 17.70
C ALA A 115 -6.84 6.39 18.24
N ILE A 116 -6.93 7.59 17.68
CA ILE A 116 -6.16 8.75 18.16
C ILE A 116 -6.67 9.20 19.53
N GLU A 117 -7.99 9.24 19.74
CA GLU A 117 -8.58 9.59 21.04
C GLU A 117 -8.13 8.62 22.13
N GLU A 118 -8.26 7.31 21.89
CA GLU A 118 -7.83 6.29 22.84
C GLU A 118 -6.32 6.36 23.11
N LEU A 119 -5.51 6.65 22.09
CA LEU A 119 -4.09 6.84 22.25
C LEU A 119 -3.76 8.04 23.16
N ILE A 120 -4.45 9.18 22.96
CA ILE A 120 -4.26 10.38 23.78
C ILE A 120 -4.73 10.14 25.22
N GLU A 121 -5.92 9.53 25.40
CA GLU A 121 -6.45 9.18 26.72
C GLU A 121 -5.49 8.25 27.49
N TYR A 122 -4.90 7.28 26.79
CA TYR A 122 -3.95 6.35 27.37
C TYR A 122 -2.62 7.05 27.75
N ALA A 123 -2.15 7.98 26.91
CA ALA A 123 -0.98 8.79 27.22
C ALA A 123 -1.21 9.72 28.43
N CYS A 124 -2.38 10.35 28.54
CA CYS A 124 -2.78 11.11 29.73
C CYS A 124 -2.79 10.24 31.00
N ALA A 125 -3.37 9.04 30.93
CA ALA A 125 -3.45 8.12 32.08
C ALA A 125 -2.07 7.70 32.60
N LEU A 126 -1.06 7.69 31.73
CA LEU A 126 0.33 7.35 32.05
C LEU A 126 1.21 8.58 32.32
N ASN A 127 0.62 9.78 32.44
CA ASN A 127 1.30 11.06 32.67
C ASN A 127 2.32 11.46 31.59
N TYR A 128 2.13 11.00 30.35
CA TYR A 128 2.90 11.50 29.21
C TYR A 128 2.38 12.84 28.68
N LEU A 129 1.12 13.16 28.98
CA LEU A 129 0.46 14.38 28.56
C LEU A 129 -0.17 15.05 29.77
N ASP A 130 0.33 16.24 30.11
CA ASP A 130 -0.25 17.13 31.11
C ASP A 130 -1.11 18.21 30.42
N ASP A 131 -1.64 19.16 31.20
CA ASP A 131 -2.52 20.22 30.70
C ASP A 131 -1.82 21.17 29.70
N GLU A 132 -0.48 21.22 29.68
CA GLU A 132 0.32 22.08 28.81
C GLU A 132 0.92 21.34 27.59
N GLY A 133 0.93 20.01 27.61
CA GLY A 133 1.54 19.22 26.56
C GLY A 133 0.77 19.30 25.24
N THR A 134 1.52 19.20 24.14
CA THR A 134 1.00 19.33 22.77
C THR A 134 1.05 18.00 22.04
N VAL A 135 -0.04 17.65 21.35
CA VAL A 135 -0.15 16.50 20.47
C VAL A 135 -0.06 16.97 19.02
N ILE A 136 0.93 16.48 18.28
CA ILE A 136 1.08 16.77 16.85
C ILE A 136 0.58 15.59 16.04
N ILE A 137 -0.35 15.83 15.12
CA ILE A 137 -0.89 14.81 14.22
C ILE A 137 -0.52 15.16 12.79
N GLU A 138 0.20 14.27 12.10
CA GLU A 138 0.55 14.45 10.69
C GLU A 138 -0.09 13.39 9.81
N THR A 139 -0.57 13.80 8.64
CA THR A 139 -1.18 12.92 7.65
C THR A 139 -0.29 12.83 6.43
N ILE A 140 -0.03 11.61 5.97
CA ILE A 140 0.88 11.34 4.86
C ILE A 140 0.22 10.35 3.89
N ASN A 141 0.14 10.72 2.61
CA ASN A 141 -0.32 9.83 1.54
C ASN A 141 0.33 10.21 0.21
N ASP A 142 0.56 9.25 -0.70
CA ASP A 142 1.03 9.54 -2.06
C ASP A 142 0.02 10.36 -2.90
N ASN A 143 -1.26 10.34 -2.52
CA ASN A 143 -2.34 11.04 -3.19
C ASN A 143 -2.77 12.28 -2.40
N GLU A 144 -2.52 13.47 -2.96
CA GLU A 144 -2.83 14.76 -2.34
C GLU A 144 -4.30 14.90 -1.92
N LYS A 145 -5.25 14.38 -2.72
CA LYS A 145 -6.67 14.44 -2.37
C LYS A 145 -6.97 13.59 -1.12
N GLN A 146 -6.40 12.39 -1.02
CA GLN A 146 -6.57 11.53 0.16
C GLN A 146 -5.90 12.15 1.38
N GLU A 147 -4.67 12.68 1.24
CA GLU A 147 -3.95 13.39 2.30
C GLU A 147 -4.78 14.56 2.83
N ASN A 148 -5.25 15.44 1.96
CA ASN A 148 -6.04 16.61 2.34
C ASN A 148 -7.42 16.25 2.92
N THR A 149 -8.05 15.18 2.44
CA THR A 149 -9.35 14.73 2.96
C THR A 149 -9.20 14.23 4.39
N LEU A 150 -8.19 13.40 4.65
CA LEU A 150 -7.94 12.84 5.98
C LEU A 150 -7.39 13.90 6.94
N LYS A 151 -6.51 14.80 6.48
CA LYS A 151 -6.08 15.98 7.26
C LYS A 151 -7.27 16.81 7.72
N ARG A 152 -8.22 17.11 6.81
CA ARG A 152 -9.43 17.88 7.16
C ARG A 152 -10.32 17.14 8.15
N LEU A 153 -10.51 15.83 7.97
CA LEU A 153 -11.28 15.00 8.90
C LEU A 153 -10.74 15.12 10.33
N LEU A 154 -9.43 14.96 10.48
CA LEU A 154 -8.75 15.04 11.78
C LEU A 154 -8.78 16.47 12.34
N GLN A 155 -8.58 17.50 11.49
CA GLN A 155 -8.73 18.90 11.89
C GLN A 155 -10.13 19.19 12.42
N ASP A 156 -11.18 18.76 11.71
CA ASP A 156 -12.57 18.98 12.11
C ASP A 156 -12.92 18.24 13.40
N ARG A 157 -12.35 17.04 13.59
CA ARG A 157 -12.53 16.24 14.82
C ARG A 157 -11.91 16.92 16.03
N PHE A 158 -10.66 17.39 15.91
CA PHE A 158 -9.87 17.87 17.03
C PHE A 158 -9.84 19.40 17.18
N LYS A 159 -10.57 20.16 16.35
CA LYS A 159 -10.58 21.64 16.35
C LYS A 159 -10.86 22.31 17.70
N ASN A 160 -11.57 21.64 18.61
CA ASN A 160 -11.96 22.18 19.90
C ASN A 160 -10.94 21.84 21.01
N ASN A 161 -9.89 21.09 20.69
CA ASN A 161 -8.87 20.70 21.64
C ASN A 161 -7.62 21.58 21.44
N PRO A 162 -7.33 22.53 22.33
CA PRO A 162 -6.24 23.49 22.14
C PRO A 162 -4.85 22.83 22.16
N ASN A 163 -4.75 21.63 22.73
CA ASN A 163 -3.50 20.90 22.87
C ASN A 163 -3.21 20.03 21.63
N ILE A 164 -4.12 19.95 20.64
CA ILE A 164 -3.93 19.13 19.44
C ILE A 164 -3.67 20.01 18.22
N LEU A 165 -2.50 19.82 17.61
CA LEU A 165 -2.07 20.46 16.38
C LEU A 165 -2.09 19.46 15.23
N VAL A 166 -3.05 19.63 14.31
CA VAL A 166 -3.11 18.79 13.10
C VAL A 166 -2.38 19.48 11.95
N SER A 167 -1.24 18.90 11.57
CA SER A 167 -0.30 19.32 10.53
C SER A 167 0.40 20.64 10.82
N LEU A 168 1.69 20.55 11.19
CA LEU A 168 2.59 21.70 11.20
C LEU A 168 3.00 22.06 9.78
N ASP A 169 2.60 23.24 9.33
CA ASP A 169 2.80 23.68 7.95
C ASP A 169 4.13 24.46 7.84
N ASP A 170 5.23 23.74 7.58
CA ASP A 170 6.56 24.32 7.29
C ASP A 170 6.60 24.87 5.85
N GLU A 171 6.82 26.18 5.68
CA GLU A 171 6.86 26.86 4.38
C GLU A 171 7.91 26.26 3.43
N GLU A 172 9.07 25.85 3.96
CA GLU A 172 10.11 25.20 3.17
C GLU A 172 9.62 23.84 2.65
N VAL A 173 9.01 23.04 3.52
CA VAL A 173 8.44 21.73 3.14
C VAL A 173 7.38 21.90 2.06
N GLN A 174 6.51 22.91 2.18
CA GLN A 174 5.52 23.19 1.15
C GLN A 174 6.16 23.59 -0.19
N ARG A 175 7.20 24.43 -0.14
CA ARG A 175 7.94 24.86 -1.35
C ARG A 175 8.56 23.65 -2.04
N LEU A 176 9.25 22.80 -1.29
CA LEU A 176 9.88 21.58 -1.81
C LEU A 176 8.83 20.59 -2.33
N ALA A 177 7.72 20.39 -1.62
CA ALA A 177 6.64 19.51 -2.08
C ALA A 177 6.12 19.93 -3.46
N LYS A 178 5.91 21.23 -3.68
CA LYS A 178 5.52 21.80 -4.98
C LYS A 178 6.62 21.62 -6.04
N GLU A 179 7.86 21.92 -5.71
CA GLU A 179 9.01 21.80 -6.62
C GLU A 179 9.18 20.37 -7.14
N TYR A 180 9.10 19.39 -6.23
CA TYR A 180 9.29 17.97 -6.53
C TYR A 180 7.99 17.24 -6.90
N LYS A 181 6.85 17.95 -6.95
CA LYS A 181 5.52 17.43 -7.32
C LYS A 181 5.09 16.22 -6.48
N VAL A 182 5.25 16.34 -5.16
CA VAL A 182 4.80 15.36 -4.17
C VAL A 182 3.85 16.00 -3.17
N THR A 183 3.19 15.19 -2.35
CA THR A 183 2.37 15.72 -1.26
C THR A 183 3.22 16.31 -0.14
N VAL A 184 2.61 17.13 0.72
CA VAL A 184 3.33 17.79 1.82
C VAL A 184 3.78 16.75 2.84
N GLY A 185 2.90 15.82 3.22
CA GLY A 185 3.25 14.74 4.15
C GLY A 185 4.39 13.88 3.62
N LYS A 186 4.40 13.55 2.33
CA LYS A 186 5.50 12.80 1.72
C LYS A 186 6.82 13.56 1.77
N MET A 187 6.80 14.86 1.53
CA MET A 187 8.00 15.70 1.63
C MET A 187 8.54 15.75 3.07
N LYS A 188 7.68 15.76 4.09
CA LYS A 188 8.13 15.67 5.49
C LYS A 188 8.94 14.39 5.76
N VAL A 189 8.47 13.25 5.27
CA VAL A 189 9.19 11.97 5.39
C VAL A 189 10.54 12.04 4.67
N ILE A 190 10.57 12.60 3.46
CA ILE A 190 11.83 12.79 2.70
C ILE A 190 12.80 13.67 3.50
N LYS A 191 12.35 14.80 4.03
CA LYS A 191 13.18 15.71 4.85
C LYS A 191 13.73 14.99 6.09
N LYS A 192 12.89 14.22 6.80
CA LYS A 192 13.30 13.41 7.96
C LYS A 192 14.37 12.37 7.63
N ILE A 193 14.30 11.73 6.45
CA ILE A 193 15.36 10.82 5.97
C ILE A 193 16.65 11.60 5.69
N CYS A 194 16.54 12.76 5.03
CA CYS A 194 17.66 13.63 4.67
C CYS A 194 18.38 14.26 5.86
N GLU A 195 17.69 14.49 6.97
CA GLU A 195 18.31 14.98 8.21
C GLU A 195 19.24 13.94 8.85
N ARG A 196 19.03 12.66 8.53
CA ARG A 196 19.72 11.53 9.18
C ARG A 196 20.75 10.88 8.27
N THR A 197 20.69 11.13 6.97
CA THR A 197 21.52 10.49 5.95
C THR A 197 21.81 11.45 4.81
N SER A 198 22.92 11.25 4.10
CA SER A 198 23.12 11.92 2.81
C SER A 198 22.05 11.43 1.83
N CYS A 199 21.18 12.33 1.38
CA CYS A 199 20.04 11.96 0.54
C CYS A 199 20.02 12.71 -0.79
N ASN A 200 19.22 12.20 -1.73
CA ASN A 200 18.87 12.90 -2.97
C ASN A 200 17.33 13.03 -3.04
N ILE A 201 16.81 14.23 -2.74
CA ILE A 201 15.36 14.51 -2.72
C ILE A 201 14.69 14.14 -4.05
N LYS A 202 15.37 14.37 -5.18
CA LYS A 202 14.84 14.06 -6.52
C LYS A 202 14.71 12.56 -6.78
N GLU A 203 15.56 11.74 -6.18
CA GLU A 203 15.46 10.29 -6.27
C GLU A 203 14.37 9.77 -5.33
N LEU A 204 14.37 10.26 -4.08
CA LEU A 204 13.39 9.87 -3.08
C LEU A 204 11.96 10.27 -3.47
N SER A 205 11.76 11.39 -4.15
CA SER A 205 10.43 11.83 -4.61
C SER A 205 9.77 10.86 -5.61
N LYS A 206 10.56 10.03 -6.30
CA LYS A 206 10.08 9.02 -7.24
C LYS A 206 9.64 7.72 -6.56
N ARG A 207 10.05 7.49 -5.32
CA ARG A 207 9.68 6.30 -4.55
C ARG A 207 8.27 6.45 -3.99
N SER A 208 7.58 5.35 -3.77
CA SER A 208 6.28 5.35 -3.09
C SER A 208 6.43 5.73 -1.62
N ILE A 209 5.36 6.24 -0.99
CA ILE A 209 5.40 6.52 0.44
C ILE A 209 5.72 5.27 1.25
N LYS A 210 5.22 4.11 0.84
CA LYS A 210 5.52 2.83 1.50
C LYS A 210 7.02 2.55 1.54
N GLU A 211 7.73 2.74 0.42
CA GLU A 211 9.18 2.55 0.36
C GLU A 211 9.93 3.57 1.22
N LEU A 212 9.52 4.85 1.17
CA LEU A 212 10.12 5.90 1.99
C LEU A 212 9.92 5.63 3.48
N ASN A 213 8.75 5.13 3.87
CA ASN A 213 8.46 4.82 5.26
C ASN A 213 9.28 3.63 5.76
N LEU A 214 9.44 2.59 4.94
CA LEU A 214 10.34 1.47 5.24
C LEU A 214 11.78 1.95 5.43
N MET A 215 12.27 2.84 4.56
CA MET A 215 13.60 3.43 4.71
C MET A 215 13.75 4.24 6.00
N ALA A 216 12.75 5.06 6.33
CA ALA A 216 12.75 5.83 7.58
C ALA A 216 12.80 4.90 8.80
N HIS A 217 12.04 3.81 8.77
CA HIS A 217 12.01 2.79 9.82
C HIS A 217 13.34 2.05 9.98
N GLU A 218 13.97 1.64 8.88
CA GLU A 218 15.28 0.98 8.93
C GLU A 218 16.33 1.87 9.61
N ILE A 219 16.29 3.18 9.32
CA ILE A 219 17.18 4.16 9.95
C ILE A 219 16.89 4.29 11.46
N ASP A 220 15.62 4.31 11.84
CA ASP A 220 15.21 4.45 13.25
C ASP A 220 15.49 3.16 14.05
N GLU A 221 15.29 1.99 13.45
CA GLU A 221 15.55 0.69 14.09
C GLU A 221 17.04 0.47 14.38
N VAL A 222 17.93 0.85 13.46
CA VAL A 222 19.38 0.80 13.69
C VAL A 222 19.76 1.65 14.91
N LYS A 223 19.28 2.89 14.97
CA LYS A 223 19.55 3.80 16.11
C LYS A 223 18.98 3.29 17.43
N LEU A 224 17.76 2.74 17.40
CA LEU A 224 17.11 2.16 18.58
C LEU A 224 17.91 0.96 19.12
N ASN A 225 18.39 0.10 18.24
CA ASN A 225 19.19 -1.06 18.62
C ASN A 225 20.58 -0.66 19.15
N GLU A 226 21.24 0.32 18.55
CA GLU A 226 22.49 0.91 19.06
C GLU A 226 22.30 1.46 20.48
N PHE A 227 21.25 2.27 20.69
CA PHE A 227 20.93 2.83 22.00
C PHE A 227 20.64 1.75 23.04
N ARG A 228 19.82 0.74 22.70
CA ARG A 228 19.49 -0.39 23.60
C ARG A 228 20.76 -1.14 24.02
N ASN A 229 21.67 -1.38 23.08
CA ASN A 229 22.94 -2.06 23.35
C ASN A 229 23.84 -1.23 24.27
N GLU A 230 23.97 0.08 24.02
CA GLU A 230 24.75 0.98 24.88
C GLU A 230 24.16 1.06 26.29
N TYR A 231 22.84 1.18 26.41
CA TYR A 231 22.15 1.24 27.70
C TYR A 231 22.35 -0.06 28.49
N LYS A 232 22.18 -1.22 27.85
CA LYS A 232 22.42 -2.53 28.48
C LYS A 232 23.85 -2.65 28.99
N TYR A 233 24.83 -2.23 28.18
CA TYR A 233 26.22 -2.19 28.59
C TYR A 233 26.44 -1.32 29.83
N LYS A 234 25.87 -0.10 29.88
CA LYS A 234 25.96 0.79 31.05
C LYS A 234 25.34 0.17 32.30
N ILE A 235 24.19 -0.50 32.18
CA ILE A 235 23.53 -1.18 33.30
C ILE A 235 24.41 -2.32 33.85
N ASP A 236 25.00 -3.14 32.97
CA ASP A 236 25.86 -4.23 33.39
C ASP A 236 27.13 -3.70 34.11
N GLN A 237 27.70 -2.60 33.63
CA GLN A 237 28.81 -1.92 34.32
C GLN A 237 28.41 -1.39 35.70
N LEU A 238 27.22 -0.81 35.84
CA LEU A 238 26.71 -0.34 37.13
C LEU A 238 26.45 -1.49 38.10
N ARG A 239 25.93 -2.62 37.61
CA ARG A 239 25.74 -3.84 38.40
C ARG A 239 27.07 -4.39 38.92
N ASN A 240 28.07 -4.51 38.04
CA ASN A 240 29.40 -4.99 38.42
C ASN A 240 30.04 -4.07 39.47
N LYS A 241 30.01 -2.74 39.27
CA LYS A 241 30.53 -1.79 40.26
C LYS A 241 29.80 -1.85 41.60
N ARG A 242 28.49 -2.06 41.59
CA ARG A 242 27.70 -2.26 42.81
C ARG A 242 28.12 -3.54 43.54
N GLU A 243 28.34 -4.63 42.82
CA GLU A 243 28.80 -5.90 43.41
C GLU A 243 30.23 -5.80 43.98
N GLU A 244 31.12 -5.04 43.32
CA GLU A 244 32.46 -4.74 43.84
C GLU A 244 32.41 -3.89 45.11
N ALA A 245 31.53 -2.89 45.18
CA ALA A 245 31.39 -2.02 46.36
C ALA A 245 30.75 -2.71 47.57
N LEU A 246 30.12 -3.88 47.38
CA LEU A 246 29.48 -4.67 48.43
C LEU A 246 30.38 -5.82 48.94
N LYS A 247 31.60 -5.98 48.39
CA LYS A 247 32.63 -6.90 48.86
C LYS A 247 33.64 -6.17 49.75
#